data_AF-A0A9D1GMD2-F1
#
_entry.id   AF-A0A9D1GMD2-F1
#
_cell.length_a   1.000
_cell.length_b   1.000
_cell.length_c   1.000
_cell.angle_alpha   90.00
_cell.angle_beta   90.00
_cell.angle_gamma   90.00
#
_symmetry.space_group_name_H-M   'P 1'
#
loop_
_entity.id
_entity.type
_entity.pdbx_description
1 polymer ?
#
loop_
_entity_poly.entity_id
_entity_poly.type
_entity_poly.pdbx_seq_one_letter_code
_entity_poly.pdbx_strand_id
1 'polypeptide(L)'
;MGEMIFLQPVFKEVLWGGNKLRTMFGYSIPSDHTGEGWMISAHPKGDCCITEGTYKGKTLSWLWENHRELFGGLAGDVFPLLVKIIDAKDHLSIQVHPDDAYAAAHENGALGKTECWYVLDCEPDSTIVVGHNAKTKEELKSMIDEKRWMELIRIRPLHKGDFFQINPGTVHAIRGGSVILEIQQSSDITYRLYDYDR
;
A
#
# COMPACT_ATOMS: atom_id res chain seq x y z
N MET A 1 -16.62 7.32 -28.34
CA MET A 1 -15.47 6.47 -27.96
C MET A 1 -14.79 7.18 -26.80
N GLY A 2 -14.59 6.50 -25.67
CA GLY A 2 -13.96 7.14 -24.49
C GLY A 2 -12.48 7.42 -24.73
N GLU A 3 -12.01 8.57 -24.26
CA GLU A 3 -10.58 8.90 -24.22
C GLU A 3 -9.88 8.11 -23.10
N MET A 4 -8.67 7.60 -23.35
CA MET A 4 -7.86 6.95 -22.31
C MET A 4 -7.19 8.01 -21.44
N ILE A 5 -7.20 7.81 -20.12
CA ILE A 5 -6.58 8.72 -19.15
C ILE A 5 -5.31 8.07 -18.62
N PHE A 6 -4.17 8.64 -18.96
CA PHE A 6 -2.87 8.19 -18.48
C PHE A 6 -2.37 9.07 -17.34
N LEU A 7 -1.86 8.43 -16.29
CA LEU A 7 -1.41 9.08 -15.06
C LEU A 7 0.10 9.00 -14.94
N GLN A 8 0.70 10.09 -14.46
CA GLN A 8 2.09 10.13 -14.02
C GLN A 8 2.19 9.56 -12.60
N PRO A 9 2.91 8.46 -12.37
CA PRO A 9 3.09 7.92 -11.02
C PRO A 9 3.85 8.89 -10.11
N VAL A 10 3.54 8.83 -8.81
CA VAL A 10 4.27 9.53 -7.76
C VAL A 10 5.14 8.53 -7.00
N PHE A 11 6.46 8.76 -6.96
CA PHE A 11 7.41 7.86 -6.31
C PHE A 11 7.74 8.31 -4.89
N LYS A 12 7.94 7.34 -3.98
CA LYS A 12 8.30 7.56 -2.58
C LYS A 12 9.59 6.85 -2.21
N GLU A 13 10.52 7.59 -1.64
CA GLU A 13 11.72 7.05 -1.02
C GLU A 13 11.42 6.56 0.39
N VAL A 14 11.96 5.39 0.73
CA VAL A 14 11.76 4.70 2.01
C VAL A 14 13.00 3.86 2.30
N LEU A 15 13.31 3.63 3.58
CA LEU A 15 14.53 2.92 4.00
C LEU A 15 14.65 1.52 3.39
N TRP A 16 13.52 0.81 3.28
CA TRP A 16 13.42 -0.54 2.74
C TRP A 16 13.34 -0.61 1.21
N GLY A 17 13.31 0.54 0.53
CA GLY A 17 13.08 0.64 -0.91
C GLY A 17 14.29 0.21 -1.74
N GLY A 18 14.04 -0.03 -3.02
CA GLY A 18 15.04 -0.50 -3.97
C GLY A 18 15.07 0.28 -5.27
N ASN A 19 15.43 -0.43 -6.35
CA ASN A 19 15.50 0.11 -7.70
C ASN A 19 14.75 -0.72 -8.75
N LYS A 20 13.94 -1.71 -8.35
CA LYS A 20 13.17 -2.57 -9.25
C LYS A 20 12.10 -1.80 -10.01
N LEU A 21 11.56 -0.72 -9.45
CA LEU A 21 10.70 0.22 -10.18
C LEU A 21 11.36 0.76 -11.45
N ARG A 22 12.68 1.03 -11.42
CA ARG A 22 13.45 1.44 -12.59
C ARG A 22 13.85 0.25 -13.47
N THR A 23 14.40 -0.81 -12.89
CA THR A 23 15.00 -1.90 -13.67
C THR A 23 13.96 -2.83 -14.31
N MET A 24 12.78 -3.00 -13.71
CA MET A 24 11.72 -3.86 -14.25
C MET A 24 10.70 -3.10 -15.10
N PHE A 25 10.40 -1.85 -14.74
CA PHE A 25 9.32 -1.07 -15.39
C PHE A 25 9.82 0.15 -16.17
N GLY A 26 11.12 0.46 -16.12
CA GLY A 26 11.71 1.59 -16.85
C GLY A 26 11.40 2.96 -16.27
N TYR A 27 10.88 3.04 -15.03
CA TYR A 27 10.54 4.33 -14.43
C TYR A 27 11.79 5.14 -14.07
N SER A 28 11.67 6.46 -14.22
CA SER A 28 12.61 7.41 -13.61
C SER A 28 12.26 7.57 -12.14
N ILE A 29 13.08 6.99 -11.26
CA ILE A 29 12.90 7.01 -9.81
C ILE A 29 13.89 7.97 -9.14
N PRO A 30 13.53 8.58 -8.00
CA PRO A 30 14.37 9.57 -7.32
C PRO A 30 15.70 8.99 -6.80
N SER A 31 15.70 7.72 -6.36
CA SER A 31 16.91 7.06 -5.87
C SER A 31 16.80 5.53 -5.89
N ASP A 32 17.87 4.85 -5.48
CA ASP A 32 17.92 3.40 -5.27
C ASP A 32 17.29 2.95 -3.94
N HIS A 33 16.60 3.87 -3.24
CA HIS A 33 15.75 3.65 -2.07
C HIS A 33 14.27 3.96 -2.37
N THR A 34 13.86 3.85 -3.64
CA THR A 34 12.46 4.09 -4.03
C THR A 34 11.64 2.83 -3.79
N GLY A 35 10.82 2.81 -2.74
CA GLY A 35 10.05 1.62 -2.36
C GLY A 35 8.60 1.63 -2.82
N GLU A 36 8.02 2.80 -3.08
CA GLU A 36 6.64 2.88 -3.58
C GLU A 36 6.56 3.71 -4.85
N GLY A 37 5.81 3.22 -5.84
CA GLY A 37 5.25 4.02 -6.92
C GLY A 37 3.74 4.03 -6.79
N TRP A 38 3.16 5.19 -6.48
CA TRP A 38 1.73 5.39 -6.45
C TRP A 38 1.27 5.58 -7.89
N MET A 39 0.70 4.52 -8.47
CA MET A 39 0.38 4.43 -9.89
C MET A 39 -0.96 5.08 -10.22
N ILE A 40 -1.96 4.85 -9.38
CA ILE A 40 -3.29 5.47 -9.48
C ILE A 40 -3.63 6.00 -8.10
N SER A 41 -3.60 7.32 -7.95
CA SER A 41 -3.80 7.96 -6.67
C SER A 41 -4.46 9.32 -6.86
N ALA A 42 -5.47 9.59 -6.05
CA ALA A 42 -5.97 10.94 -5.79
C ALA A 42 -5.70 11.37 -4.34
N HIS A 43 -4.86 10.63 -3.62
CA HIS A 43 -4.60 10.89 -2.21
C HIS A 43 -3.73 12.15 -2.06
N PRO A 44 -4.02 13.07 -1.10
CA PRO A 44 -3.35 14.38 -1.00
C PRO A 44 -1.83 14.32 -0.90
N LYS A 45 -1.26 13.24 -0.35
CA LYS A 45 0.19 13.04 -0.24
C LYS A 45 0.87 12.62 -1.56
N GLY A 46 0.11 12.33 -2.62
CA GLY A 46 0.64 11.85 -3.89
C GLY A 46 -0.45 11.72 -4.93
N ASP A 47 -1.07 12.83 -5.31
CA ASP A 47 -2.12 12.87 -6.32
C ASP A 47 -1.50 12.84 -7.72
N CYS A 48 -1.91 11.87 -8.54
CA CYS A 48 -1.31 11.65 -9.85
C CYS A 48 -1.82 12.69 -10.86
N CYS A 49 -0.90 13.23 -11.67
CA CYS A 49 -1.23 14.15 -12.76
C CYS A 49 -1.55 13.39 -14.05
N ILE A 50 -2.52 13.87 -14.81
CA ILE A 50 -2.83 13.35 -16.15
C ILE A 50 -1.74 13.84 -17.13
N THR A 51 -1.16 12.93 -17.90
CA THR A 51 0.02 13.20 -18.74
C THR A 51 -0.32 13.73 -20.13
N GLU A 52 -1.50 13.39 -20.65
CA GLU A 52 -1.90 13.69 -22.03
C GLU A 52 -3.40 13.85 -22.19
N GLY A 53 -3.82 14.24 -23.40
CA GLY A 53 -5.24 14.37 -23.73
C GLY A 53 -5.92 15.62 -23.17
N THR A 54 -7.25 15.58 -23.15
CA THR A 54 -8.15 16.67 -22.77
C THR A 54 -7.85 17.23 -21.37
N TYR A 55 -7.48 16.36 -20.44
CA TYR A 55 -7.29 16.71 -19.03
C TYR A 55 -5.82 16.85 -18.64
N LYS A 56 -4.90 16.95 -19.62
CA LYS A 56 -3.47 17.07 -19.37
C LYS A 56 -3.16 18.16 -18.33
N GLY A 57 -2.34 17.81 -17.35
CA GLY A 57 -1.91 18.71 -16.27
C GLY A 57 -2.92 18.89 -15.14
N LYS A 58 -4.12 18.32 -15.24
CA LYS A 58 -5.03 18.15 -14.09
C LYS A 58 -4.61 16.95 -13.26
N THR A 59 -5.13 16.86 -12.05
CA THR A 59 -4.90 15.72 -11.15
C THR A 59 -6.08 14.76 -11.14
N LEU A 60 -5.88 13.55 -10.63
CA LEU A 60 -6.96 12.56 -10.50
C LEU A 60 -8.04 13.05 -9.53
N SER A 61 -7.65 13.75 -8.45
CA SER A 61 -8.64 14.37 -7.54
C SER A 61 -9.46 15.46 -8.25
N TRP A 62 -8.84 16.26 -9.11
CA TRP A 62 -9.56 17.27 -9.88
C TRP A 62 -10.59 16.65 -10.81
N LEU A 63 -10.27 15.54 -11.47
CA LEU A 63 -11.25 14.78 -12.26
C LEU A 63 -12.35 14.20 -11.39
N TRP A 64 -12.02 13.64 -10.23
CA TRP A 64 -13.02 13.10 -9.30
C TRP A 64 -14.03 14.18 -8.86
N GLU A 65 -13.58 15.40 -8.64
CA GLU A 65 -14.43 16.52 -8.23
C GLU A 65 -15.23 17.12 -9.41
N ASN A 66 -14.60 17.31 -10.57
CA ASN A 66 -15.16 18.12 -11.66
C ASN A 66 -15.77 17.29 -12.80
N HIS A 67 -15.43 16.00 -12.90
CA HIS A 67 -15.82 15.10 -13.99
C HIS A 67 -16.26 13.73 -13.47
N ARG A 68 -17.21 13.73 -12.52
CA ARG A 68 -17.66 12.50 -11.85
C ARG A 68 -18.24 11.46 -12.82
N GLU A 69 -18.74 11.88 -13.96
CA GLU A 69 -19.25 11.03 -15.04
C GLU A 69 -18.19 10.06 -15.59
N LEU A 70 -16.90 10.43 -15.55
CA LEU A 70 -15.79 9.56 -15.96
C LEU A 70 -15.63 8.33 -15.05
N PHE A 71 -16.16 8.44 -13.82
CA PHE A 71 -16.12 7.40 -12.81
C PHE A 71 -17.48 6.72 -12.65
N GLY A 72 -18.37 6.84 -13.64
CA GLY A 72 -19.70 6.22 -13.61
C GLY A 72 -20.67 6.86 -12.61
N GLY A 73 -20.42 8.10 -12.17
CA GLY A 73 -21.32 8.78 -11.24
C GLY A 73 -21.24 8.28 -9.79
N LEU A 74 -20.17 7.57 -9.41
CA LEU A 74 -20.00 7.04 -8.05
C LEU A 74 -20.09 8.13 -6.98
N ALA A 75 -20.70 7.82 -5.85
CA ALA A 75 -20.74 8.72 -4.69
C ALA A 75 -19.41 8.73 -3.93
N GLY A 76 -19.22 9.72 -3.07
CA GLY A 76 -18.06 9.85 -2.18
C GLY A 76 -17.29 11.16 -2.38
N ASP A 77 -16.68 11.63 -1.30
CA ASP A 77 -15.97 12.91 -1.25
C ASP A 77 -14.58 12.81 -1.90
N VAL A 78 -13.97 11.64 -1.85
CA VAL A 78 -12.64 11.37 -2.41
C VAL A 78 -12.66 10.15 -3.32
N PHE A 79 -11.73 10.09 -4.28
CA PHE A 79 -11.53 8.91 -5.10
C PHE A 79 -11.22 7.70 -4.18
N PRO A 80 -11.89 6.56 -4.34
CA PRO A 80 -11.98 5.56 -3.28
C PRO A 80 -10.73 4.70 -3.10
N LEU A 81 -9.86 4.64 -4.10
CA LEU A 81 -8.74 3.69 -4.13
C LEU A 81 -7.38 4.38 -4.24
N LEU A 82 -6.36 3.65 -3.80
CA LEU A 82 -4.95 3.94 -4.05
C LEU A 82 -4.31 2.65 -4.58
N VAL A 83 -3.68 2.73 -5.75
CA VAL A 83 -2.98 1.60 -6.38
C VAL A 83 -1.49 1.89 -6.42
N LYS A 84 -0.70 0.98 -5.87
CA LYS A 84 0.75 1.11 -5.77
C LYS A 84 1.47 -0.08 -6.36
N ILE A 85 2.68 0.14 -6.87
CA ILE A 85 3.69 -0.91 -6.96
C ILE A 85 4.70 -0.69 -5.85
N ILE A 86 4.94 -1.72 -5.06
CA ILE A 86 5.87 -1.73 -3.94
C ILE A 86 7.10 -2.55 -4.35
N ASP A 87 8.29 -1.96 -4.23
CA ASP A 87 9.59 -2.62 -4.35
C ASP A 87 10.20 -2.78 -2.95
N ALA A 88 9.97 -3.95 -2.36
CA ALA A 88 10.51 -4.29 -1.05
C ALA A 88 11.91 -4.89 -1.22
N LYS A 89 12.95 -4.06 -1.16
CA LYS A 89 14.35 -4.53 -1.10
C LYS A 89 14.70 -5.07 0.29
N ASP A 90 14.16 -4.46 1.34
CA ASP A 90 14.26 -4.92 2.72
C ASP A 90 12.85 -5.09 3.33
N HIS A 91 12.77 -5.61 4.55
CA HIS A 91 11.52 -5.83 5.27
C HIS A 91 10.81 -4.50 5.53
N LEU A 92 9.50 -4.46 5.27
CA LEU A 92 8.63 -3.40 5.76
C LEU A 92 8.27 -3.67 7.22
N SER A 93 7.89 -2.62 7.94
CA SER A 93 7.42 -2.72 9.32
C SER A 93 6.27 -3.72 9.48
N ILE A 94 6.26 -4.43 10.61
CA ILE A 94 5.09 -5.19 11.06
C ILE A 94 4.03 -4.19 11.47
N GLN A 95 2.85 -4.28 10.88
CA GLN A 95 1.83 -3.24 11.00
C GLN A 95 0.40 -3.78 10.97
N VAL A 96 -0.54 -2.90 11.29
CA VAL A 96 -1.98 -3.15 11.19
C VAL A 96 -2.69 -1.88 10.72
N HIS A 97 -3.80 -2.09 10.02
CA HIS A 97 -4.63 -1.03 9.47
C HIS A 97 -6.03 -1.01 10.11
N PRO A 98 -6.59 0.17 10.40
CA PRO A 98 -7.95 0.29 10.93
C PRO A 98 -9.01 0.07 9.85
N ASP A 99 -10.23 -0.24 10.31
CA ASP A 99 -11.43 -0.13 9.48
C ASP A 99 -11.92 1.33 9.43
N ASP A 100 -12.94 1.60 8.62
CA ASP A 100 -13.50 2.95 8.47
C ASP A 100 -14.04 3.51 9.79
N ALA A 101 -14.66 2.67 10.63
CA ALA A 101 -15.24 3.11 11.90
C ALA A 101 -14.16 3.59 12.89
N TYR A 102 -13.08 2.81 13.03
CA TYR A 102 -11.97 3.17 13.90
C TYR A 102 -11.19 4.36 13.35
N ALA A 103 -10.92 4.39 12.04
CA ALA A 103 -10.24 5.50 11.39
C ALA A 103 -11.05 6.81 11.50
N ALA A 104 -12.37 6.78 11.26
CA ALA A 104 -13.19 7.97 11.38
C ALA A 104 -13.16 8.55 12.81
N ALA A 105 -13.19 7.68 13.83
CA ALA A 105 -13.19 8.10 15.23
C ALA A 105 -11.82 8.59 15.74
N HIS A 106 -10.70 8.11 15.19
CA HIS A 106 -9.36 8.36 15.75
C HIS A 106 -8.41 9.12 14.80
N GLU A 107 -8.72 9.20 13.52
CA GLU A 107 -7.85 9.74 12.46
C GLU A 107 -8.57 10.86 11.67
N ASN A 108 -9.30 11.73 12.39
CA ASN A 108 -9.97 12.92 11.86
C ASN A 108 -10.95 12.65 10.71
N GLY A 109 -11.77 11.60 10.82
CA GLY A 109 -12.76 11.26 9.79
C GLY A 109 -12.18 10.55 8.56
N ALA A 110 -10.92 10.11 8.61
CA ALA A 110 -10.29 9.42 7.50
C ALA A 110 -10.90 8.04 7.21
N LEU A 111 -10.67 7.56 5.99
CA LEU A 111 -10.99 6.19 5.59
C LEU A 111 -10.08 5.18 6.31
N GLY A 112 -10.62 3.99 6.56
CA GLY A 112 -9.84 2.83 6.91
C GLY A 112 -8.91 2.41 5.77
N LYS A 113 -8.17 1.33 5.98
CA LYS A 113 -7.22 0.83 4.99
C LYS A 113 -7.33 -0.69 4.87
N THR A 114 -8.39 -1.12 4.19
CA THR A 114 -8.46 -2.44 3.58
C THR A 114 -7.58 -2.47 2.34
N GLU A 115 -6.82 -3.54 2.16
CA GLU A 115 -5.94 -3.69 1.02
C GLU A 115 -5.89 -5.14 0.52
N CYS A 116 -5.36 -5.29 -0.69
CA CYS A 116 -4.99 -6.58 -1.23
C CYS A 116 -3.68 -6.47 -2.02
N TRP A 117 -3.00 -7.60 -2.12
CA TRP A 117 -1.69 -7.71 -2.73
C TRP A 117 -1.71 -8.77 -3.82
N TYR A 118 -1.16 -8.42 -4.97
CA TYR A 118 -0.79 -9.37 -6.01
C TYR A 118 0.73 -9.36 -6.20
N VAL A 119 1.35 -10.53 -6.12
CA VAL A 119 2.81 -10.65 -6.18
C VAL A 119 3.27 -10.62 -7.63
N LEU A 120 3.85 -9.49 -8.05
CA LEU A 120 4.38 -9.31 -9.41
C LEU A 120 5.67 -10.09 -9.63
N ASP A 121 6.52 -10.15 -8.60
CA ASP A 121 7.77 -10.90 -8.60
C ASP A 121 8.30 -11.10 -7.18
N CYS A 122 9.12 -12.14 -6.96
CA CYS A 122 9.79 -12.35 -5.69
C CYS A 122 11.05 -13.21 -5.86
N GLU A 123 12.01 -13.05 -4.97
CA GLU A 123 13.21 -13.89 -4.90
C GLU A 123 12.87 -15.32 -4.43
N PRO A 124 13.70 -16.33 -4.73
CA PRO A 124 13.55 -17.67 -4.15
C PRO A 124 13.47 -17.62 -2.63
N ASP A 125 12.64 -18.48 -2.03
CA ASP A 125 12.42 -18.57 -0.59
C ASP A 125 11.87 -17.27 0.07
N SER A 126 11.34 -16.35 -0.74
CA SER A 126 10.63 -15.17 -0.25
C SER A 126 9.47 -15.57 0.64
N THR A 127 9.16 -14.70 1.60
CA THR A 127 8.10 -14.93 2.57
C THR A 127 7.31 -13.66 2.81
N ILE A 128 6.15 -13.80 3.43
CA ILE A 128 5.29 -12.69 3.83
C ILE A 128 4.72 -12.92 5.22
N VAL A 129 4.33 -11.85 5.90
CA VAL A 129 3.67 -11.92 7.21
C VAL A 129 2.19 -11.63 7.03
N VAL A 130 1.32 -12.58 7.38
CA VAL A 130 -0.14 -12.41 7.37
C VAL A 130 -0.76 -13.12 8.58
N GLY A 131 -1.15 -12.32 9.56
CA GLY A 131 -1.75 -12.73 10.83
C GLY A 131 -0.74 -12.95 11.97
N HIS A 132 -1.27 -13.23 13.16
CA HIS A 132 -0.49 -13.51 14.37
C HIS A 132 -1.04 -14.72 15.15
N ASN A 133 -0.25 -15.30 16.05
CA ASN A 133 -0.56 -16.53 16.77
C ASN A 133 -1.28 -16.32 18.11
N ALA A 134 -1.17 -15.12 18.71
CA ALA A 134 -1.83 -14.77 19.97
C ALA A 134 -3.35 -15.03 19.92
N LYS A 135 -3.88 -15.53 21.03
CA LYS A 135 -5.28 -15.94 21.22
C LYS A 135 -6.13 -14.86 21.87
N THR A 136 -5.50 -13.97 22.64
CA THR A 136 -6.15 -12.82 23.28
C THR A 136 -5.39 -11.53 23.02
N LYS A 137 -6.03 -10.40 23.31
CA LYS A 137 -5.41 -9.07 23.21
C LYS A 137 -4.30 -8.89 24.24
N GLU A 138 -4.47 -9.46 25.43
CA GLU A 138 -3.47 -9.44 26.51
C GLU A 138 -2.24 -10.24 26.11
N GLU A 139 -2.42 -11.41 25.50
CA GLU A 139 -1.32 -12.22 24.97
C GLU A 139 -0.60 -11.49 23.82
N LEU A 140 -1.35 -10.89 22.88
CA LEU A 140 -0.78 -10.08 21.80
C LEU A 140 0.11 -8.96 22.37
N LYS A 141 -0.40 -8.23 23.37
CA LYS A 141 0.35 -7.16 24.03
C LYS A 141 1.60 -7.70 24.71
N SER A 142 1.50 -8.77 25.50
CA SER A 142 2.66 -9.39 26.17
C SER A 142 3.74 -9.80 25.18
N MET A 143 3.36 -10.46 24.07
CA MET A 143 4.31 -10.91 23.06
C MET A 143 4.99 -9.73 22.34
N ILE A 144 4.28 -8.62 22.11
CA ILE A 144 4.86 -7.39 21.56
C ILE A 144 5.84 -6.75 22.55
N ASP A 145 5.42 -6.57 23.81
CA ASP A 145 6.22 -5.93 24.87
C ASP A 145 7.50 -6.75 25.15
N GLU A 146 7.42 -8.08 25.08
CA GLU A 146 8.54 -9.02 25.22
C GLU A 146 9.35 -9.22 23.92
N LYS A 147 8.98 -8.55 22.81
CA LYS A 147 9.61 -8.68 21.48
C LYS A 147 9.66 -10.12 20.94
N ARG A 148 8.66 -10.96 21.24
CA ARG A 148 8.56 -12.37 20.81
C ARG A 148 8.05 -12.51 19.36
N TRP A 149 8.64 -11.76 18.43
CA TRP A 149 8.14 -11.60 17.06
C TRP A 149 8.03 -12.92 16.27
N MET A 150 9.05 -13.79 16.37
CA MET A 150 9.06 -15.07 15.66
C MET A 150 7.97 -16.04 16.14
N GLU A 151 7.56 -15.94 17.40
CA GLU A 151 6.43 -16.70 17.93
C GLU A 151 5.10 -16.02 17.58
N LEU A 152 5.09 -14.68 17.57
CA LEU A 152 3.89 -13.89 17.38
C LEU A 152 3.40 -13.94 15.94
N ILE A 153 4.24 -13.66 14.95
CA ILE A 153 3.79 -13.44 13.58
C ILE A 153 3.68 -14.75 12.78
N ARG A 154 2.76 -14.77 11.82
CA ARG A 154 2.60 -15.90 10.89
C ARG A 154 3.33 -15.63 9.60
N ILE A 155 4.46 -16.30 9.43
CA ILE A 155 5.24 -16.28 8.19
C ILE A 155 4.64 -17.31 7.22
N ARG A 156 4.52 -16.93 5.95
CA ARG A 156 4.05 -17.76 4.85
C ARG A 156 5.05 -17.69 3.69
N PRO A 157 5.24 -18.77 2.92
CA PRO A 157 6.00 -18.70 1.67
C PRO A 157 5.28 -17.76 0.69
N LEU A 158 6.06 -17.10 -0.17
CA LEU A 158 5.59 -16.13 -1.15
C LEU A 158 6.07 -16.55 -2.54
N HIS A 159 5.16 -16.63 -3.50
CA HIS A 159 5.47 -16.92 -4.88
C HIS A 159 4.87 -15.86 -5.81
N LYS A 160 5.49 -15.70 -6.97
CA LYS A 160 4.96 -14.89 -8.07
C LYS A 160 3.56 -15.36 -8.44
N GLY A 161 2.63 -14.41 -8.55
CA GLY A 161 1.23 -14.67 -8.88
C GLY A 161 0.34 -14.98 -7.67
N ASP A 162 0.89 -15.10 -6.46
CA ASP A 162 0.08 -15.22 -5.26
C ASP A 162 -0.77 -13.95 -5.04
N PHE A 163 -1.93 -14.14 -4.41
CA PHE A 163 -2.85 -13.06 -4.05
C PHE A 163 -3.22 -13.13 -2.57
N PHE A 164 -3.19 -11.99 -1.89
CA PHE A 164 -3.52 -11.87 -0.48
C PHE A 164 -4.56 -10.77 -0.27
N GLN A 165 -5.66 -11.11 0.40
CA GLN A 165 -6.60 -10.12 0.94
C GLN A 165 -6.16 -9.76 2.36
N ILE A 166 -5.99 -8.47 2.64
CA ILE A 166 -5.63 -7.94 3.96
C ILE A 166 -6.81 -7.13 4.48
N ASN A 167 -7.63 -7.79 5.29
CA ASN A 167 -8.76 -7.14 5.95
C ASN A 167 -8.25 -6.25 7.10
N PRO A 168 -8.96 -5.16 7.43
CA PRO A 168 -8.64 -4.33 8.59
C PRO A 168 -8.47 -5.15 9.86
N GLY A 169 -7.51 -4.75 10.71
CA GLY A 169 -7.15 -5.48 11.92
C GLY A 169 -6.19 -6.66 11.71
N THR A 170 -5.88 -7.04 10.47
CA THR A 170 -4.88 -8.10 10.19
C THR A 170 -3.48 -7.57 10.45
N VAL A 171 -2.73 -8.19 11.37
CA VAL A 171 -1.28 -7.93 11.52
C VAL A 171 -0.56 -8.48 10.29
N HIS A 172 0.21 -7.66 9.60
CA HIS A 172 0.87 -8.05 8.35
C HIS A 172 2.18 -7.30 8.13
N ALA A 173 2.99 -7.80 7.18
CA ALA A 173 4.18 -7.13 6.69
C ALA A 173 4.61 -7.73 5.33
N ILE A 174 4.96 -6.86 4.38
CA ILE A 174 5.70 -7.25 3.18
C ILE A 174 7.17 -7.44 3.59
N ARG A 175 7.76 -8.59 3.23
CA ARG A 175 9.19 -8.81 3.48
C ARG A 175 10.00 -8.53 2.22
N GLY A 176 11.25 -8.16 2.45
CA GLY A 176 12.23 -7.88 1.41
C GLY A 176 12.39 -9.03 0.41
N GLY A 177 12.83 -8.69 -0.79
CA GLY A 177 12.96 -9.60 -1.92
C GLY A 177 11.72 -9.65 -2.83
N SER A 178 10.69 -8.82 -2.59
CA SER A 178 9.41 -8.89 -3.30
C SER A 178 9.02 -7.61 -4.03
N VAL A 179 8.26 -7.76 -5.13
CA VAL A 179 7.60 -6.68 -5.86
C VAL A 179 6.12 -6.97 -5.90
N ILE A 180 5.32 -6.05 -5.35
CA ILE A 180 3.88 -6.26 -5.11
C ILE A 180 3.06 -5.16 -5.77
N LEU A 181 1.97 -5.53 -6.43
CA LEU A 181 0.88 -4.63 -6.76
C LEU A 181 -0.06 -4.59 -5.54
N GLU A 182 -0.15 -3.43 -4.90
CA GLU A 182 -1.04 -3.17 -3.77
C GLU A 182 -2.23 -2.34 -4.26
N ILE A 183 -3.45 -2.82 -3.97
CA ILE A 183 -4.69 -2.08 -4.19
C ILE A 183 -5.35 -1.91 -2.83
N GLN A 184 -5.57 -0.66 -2.44
CA GLN A 184 -6.06 -0.31 -1.13
C GLN A 184 -7.12 0.78 -1.20
N GLN A 185 -7.86 0.98 -0.10
CA GLN A 185 -8.63 2.21 0.10
C GLN A 185 -7.69 3.43 0.01
N SER A 186 -8.23 4.58 -0.40
CA SER A 186 -7.49 5.85 -0.48
C SER A 186 -7.17 6.41 0.92
N SER A 187 -6.25 5.75 1.62
CA SER A 187 -5.84 6.02 3.00
C SER A 187 -4.35 5.72 3.17
N ASP A 188 -3.66 6.53 3.97
CA ASP A 188 -2.24 6.35 4.30
C ASP A 188 -2.03 6.10 5.79
N ILE A 189 -3.06 5.56 6.47
CA ILE A 189 -3.04 5.28 7.90
C ILE A 189 -2.37 3.93 8.14
N THR A 190 -1.42 3.91 9.07
CA THR A 190 -0.66 2.71 9.43
C THR A 190 -0.28 2.77 10.89
N TYR A 191 -0.63 1.73 11.65
CA TYR A 191 -0.11 1.52 13.00
C TYR A 191 1.00 0.49 12.96
N ARG A 192 2.24 0.95 13.17
CA ARG A 192 3.42 0.06 13.20
C ARG A 192 3.56 -0.56 14.59
N LEU A 193 3.74 -1.87 14.61
CA LEU A 193 4.06 -2.64 15.82
C LEU A 193 5.58 -2.75 15.99
N TYR A 194 6.32 -2.92 14.88
CA TYR A 194 7.78 -3.08 14.89
C TYR A 194 8.42 -2.75 13.56
N ASP A 195 9.55 -2.05 13.58
CA ASP A 195 10.30 -1.65 12.37
C ASP A 195 11.78 -2.05 12.41
N TYR A 196 12.09 -3.17 13.10
CA TYR A 196 13.43 -3.77 13.15
C TYR A 196 14.51 -2.88 13.78
N ASP A 197 14.11 -2.01 14.72
CA ASP A 197 14.99 -1.07 15.42
C ASP A 197 15.80 -0.15 14.45
N ARG A 198 15.26 0.10 13.25
CA ARG A 198 15.83 1.00 12.22
C ARG A 198 15.40 2.45 12.41
#